data_AF-A0A0B2NQD6-F1
#
_entry.id   AF-A0A0B2NQD6-F1
#
_cell.length_a   1.000
_cell.length_b   1.000
_cell.length_c   1.000
_cell.angle_alpha   90.00
_cell.angle_beta   90.00
_cell.angle_gamma   90.00
#
_symmetry.space_group_name_H-M   'P 1'
#
loop_
_entity.id
_entity.type
_entity.pdbx_description
1 polymer ?
#
loop_
_entity_poly.entity_id
_entity_poly.type
_entity_poly.pdbx_seq_one_letter_code
_entity_poly.pdbx_strand_id
1 'polypeptide(L)' 'MDSQGQTTSLHRLQNVEKRIVKVLEFAVGVMDELASPIGPRKDVVQNHCLEFMQLIKVLVF' A
#
# COMPACT_ATOMS: atom_id res chain seq x y z
N MET A 1 6.75 21.84 -27.68
CA MET A 1 7.60 21.98 -26.49
C MET A 1 6.80 21.50 -25.29
N ASP A 2 7.47 20.86 -24.31
CA ASP A 2 7.02 20.46 -22.96
C ASP A 2 6.28 19.13 -22.73
N SER A 3 5.99 18.31 -23.74
CA SER A 3 5.23 17.06 -23.54
C SER A 3 6.00 15.94 -22.82
N GLN A 4 7.33 15.95 -22.80
CA GLN A 4 8.13 14.85 -22.25
C GLN A 4 8.32 14.94 -20.71
N GLY A 5 8.22 16.14 -20.13
CA GLY A 5 8.25 16.32 -18.66
C GLY A 5 6.89 16.05 -18.00
N GLN A 6 5.79 16.35 -18.70
CA GLN A 6 4.44 16.07 -18.19
C GLN A 6 4.13 14.58 -18.11
N THR A 7 4.59 13.78 -19.08
CA THR A 7 4.39 12.31 -19.05
C THR A 7 5.09 11.67 -17.86
N THR A 8 6.30 12.11 -17.49
CA THR A 8 7.00 11.60 -16.31
C THR A 8 6.31 11.96 -15.00
N SER A 9 5.77 13.19 -14.91
CA SER A 9 5.09 13.69 -13.70
C SER A 9 3.74 13.00 -13.49
N LEU A 10 2.97 12.85 -14.56
CA LEU A 10 1.69 12.14 -14.56
C LEU A 10 1.89 10.64 -14.27
N HIS A 11 2.91 10.02 -14.85
CA HIS A 11 3.24 8.62 -14.58
C HIS A 11 3.71 8.38 -13.13
N ARG A 12 4.42 9.35 -12.53
CA ARG A 12 4.72 9.33 -11.09
C ARG A 12 3.46 9.44 -10.24
N LEU A 13 2.53 10.32 -10.62
CA LEU A 13 1.25 10.48 -9.92
C LEU A 13 0.40 9.21 -9.97
N GLN A 14 0.30 8.56 -11.14
CA GLN A 14 -0.39 7.27 -11.30
C GLN A 14 0.27 6.15 -10.48
N ASN A 15 1.60 6.16 -10.37
CA ASN A 15 2.30 5.21 -9.51
C ASN A 15 2.01 5.46 -8.02
N VAL A 16 1.91 6.72 -7.60
CA VAL A 16 1.49 7.07 -6.24
C VAL A 16 0.06 6.62 -5.98
N GLU A 17 -0.87 6.89 -6.90
CA GLU A 17 -2.27 6.46 -6.80
C GLU A 17 -2.39 4.93 -6.66
N LYS A 18 -1.72 4.16 -7.52
CA LYS A 18 -1.68 2.69 -7.40
C LYS A 18 -1.11 2.21 -6.07
N ARG A 19 -0.12 2.90 -5.52
CA ARG A 19 0.45 2.57 -4.20
C ARG A 19 -0.53 2.88 -3.08
N ILE A 20 -1.25 4.00 -3.13
CA ILE A 20 -2.29 4.34 -2.14
C ILE A 20 -3.38 3.28 -2.13
N VAL A 21 -3.86 2.85 -3.30
CA VAL A 21 -4.84 1.77 -3.42
C VAL A 21 -4.33 0.49 -2.77
N LYS A 22 -3.10 0.07 -3.06
CA LYS A 22 -2.47 -1.09 -2.42
C LYS A 22 -2.39 -0.96 -0.89
N VAL A 23 -2.00 0.20 -0.37
CA VAL A 23 -1.92 0.44 1.08
C VAL A 23 -3.29 0.27 1.74
N LEU A 24 -4.36 0.74 1.10
CA LEU A 24 -5.73 0.54 1.57
C LEU A 24 -6.13 -0.95 1.54
N GLU A 25 -5.80 -1.69 0.49
CA GLU A 25 -6.05 -3.14 0.41
C GLU A 25 -5.36 -3.90 1.54
N PHE A 26 -4.11 -3.55 1.87
CA PHE A 26 -3.40 -4.15 3.01
C PHE A 26 -4.06 -3.83 4.34
N ALA A 27 -4.51 -2.60 4.55
CA ALA A 27 -5.21 -2.21 5.78
C ALA A 27 -6.51 -3.01 5.95
N VAL A 28 -7.25 -3.23 4.85
CA VAL A 28 -8.45 -4.10 4.84
C VAL A 28 -8.08 -5.53 5.20
N GLY A 29 -7.01 -6.09 4.63
CA GLY A 29 -6.53 -7.45 4.95
C GLY A 29 -6.13 -7.61 6.42
N VAL A 30 -5.48 -6.61 7.02
CA VAL A 30 -5.19 -6.59 8.46
C VAL A 30 -6.48 -6.56 9.28
N MET A 31 -7.44 -5.71 8.92
CA MET A 31 -8.72 -5.60 9.62
C MET A 31 -9.54 -6.91 9.52
N ASP A 32 -9.53 -7.57 8.38
CA ASP A 32 -10.21 -8.85 8.15
C ASP A 32 -9.57 -9.98 9.00
N GLU A 33 -8.24 -10.06 9.04
CA GLU A 33 -7.54 -11.02 9.88
C GLU A 33 -7.76 -10.77 11.38
N LEU A 34 -7.85 -9.49 11.79
CA LEU A 34 -8.20 -9.11 13.16
C LEU A 34 -9.66 -9.43 13.52
N ALA A 35 -10.57 -9.38 12.54
CA ALA A 35 -11.98 -9.73 12.70
C ALA A 35 -12.22 -11.25 12.69
N SER A 36 -11.19 -12.06 12.43
CA SER A 36 -11.26 -13.51 12.41
C SER A 36 -11.87 -14.07 13.72
N PRO A 37 -12.91 -14.92 13.65
CA PRO A 37 -13.60 -15.46 14.83
C PRO A 37 -12.74 -16.42 15.66
N ILE A 38 -11.64 -16.92 15.07
CA ILE A 38 -10.67 -17.83 15.69
C ILE A 38 -9.51 -17.06 16.36
N GLY A 39 -9.56 -15.73 16.30
CA GLY A 39 -8.49 -14.83 16.70
C GLY A 39 -7.46 -14.60 15.58
N PRO A 40 -6.75 -13.47 15.60
CA PRO A 40 -5.79 -13.12 14.57
C PRO A 40 -4.56 -14.03 14.59
N ARG A 41 -4.18 -14.55 13.43
CA ARG A 41 -2.91 -15.26 13.27
C ARG A 41 -1.76 -14.25 13.31
N LYS A 42 -0.91 -14.37 14.33
CA LYS A 42 0.20 -13.43 14.56
C LYS A 42 1.14 -13.32 13.36
N ASP A 43 1.45 -14.44 12.72
CA ASP A 43 2.29 -14.51 11.52
C ASP A 43 1.68 -13.75 10.33
N VAL A 44 0.37 -13.90 10.12
CA VAL A 44 -0.35 -13.23 9.03
C VAL A 44 -0.46 -11.72 9.28
N VAL A 45 -0.82 -11.31 10.49
CA VAL A 45 -0.88 -9.89 10.87
C VAL A 45 0.50 -9.25 10.80
N GLN A 46 1.54 -9.94 11.28
CA GLN A 46 2.91 -9.45 11.22
C GLN A 46 3.39 -9.27 9.77
N ASN A 47 3.09 -10.22 8.88
CA ASN A 47 3.46 -10.11 7.48
C ASN A 47 2.74 -8.95 6.79
N HIS A 48 1.42 -8.82 6.98
CA HIS A 48 0.66 -7.70 6.44
C HIS A 48 1.17 -6.34 6.95
N CYS A 49 1.50 -6.24 8.25
CA CYS A 49 2.06 -5.01 8.83
C CYS A 49 3.45 -4.67 8.25
N LEU A 50 4.30 -5.66 7.99
CA LEU A 50 5.61 -5.46 7.35
C LEU A 50 5.46 -4.95 5.91
N GLU A 51 4.59 -5.57 5.12
CA GLU A 51 4.33 -5.16 3.74
C GLU A 51 3.71 -3.75 3.68
N PHE A 52 2.76 -3.46 4.57
CA PHE A 52 2.19 -2.12 4.73
C PHE A 52 3.26 -1.07 5.05
N MET A 53 4.16 -1.34 6.00
CA MET A 53 5.26 -0.43 6.35
C MET A 53 6.23 -0.20 5.19
N GLN A 54 6.55 -1.24 4.41
CA GLN A 54 7.41 -1.09 3.23
C GLN A 54 6.75 -0.21 2.15
N LEU A 55 5.45 -0.40 1.92
CA LEU A 55 4.70 0.42 0.95
C LEU A 55 4.63 1.89 1.37
N ILE A 56 4.42 2.18 2.66
CA ILE A 56 4.42 3.55 3.17
C ILE A 56 5.81 4.18 3.07
N LYS A 57 6.87 3.46 3.41
CA LYS A 57 8.27 3.93 3.25
C LYS A 57 8.62 4.32 1.82
N VAL A 58 7.95 3.70 0.85
CA VAL A 58 8.16 3.95 -0.58
C VAL A 58 7.27 5.11 -1.09
N LEU A 59 6.30 5.55 -0.27
CA LEU A 59 5.38 6.67 -0.54
C LEU A 59 5.86 7.96 0.15
N VAL A 60 6.43 7.84 1.34
CA VAL A 60 7.16 8.89 2.06
C VAL A 60 8.60 8.87 1.54
N PHE A 61 8.88 9.74 0.56
CA PHE A 61 10.23 9.95 0.00
C PHE A 61 11.30 10.14 1.08
#